data_AF-A0A0F9LH96-F1
#
_entry.id   AF-A0A0F9LH96-F1
#
_cell.length_a   1.000
_cell.length_b   1.000
_cell.length_c   1.000
_cell.angle_alpha   90.00
_cell.angle_beta   90.00
_cell.angle_gamma   90.00
#
_symmetry.space_group_name_H-M   'P 1'
#
loop_
_entity.id
_entity.type
_entity.pdbx_description
1 polymer ?
#
loop_
_entity_poly.entity_id
_entity_poly.type
_entity_poly.pdbx_seq_one_letter_code
_entity_poly.pdbx_strand_id
1 'polypeptide(L)'
;MTDNARLGAAIEQHVSKLKAENARLGAAIEQHVSKLKAENAKLQEALERIKTWSEAYPLKAFPKPDLKKAREVLEAADMTLDAISADAMRHVINGVKNIISEALKEK
;
A
#
# COMPACT_ATOMS: atom_id res chain seq x y z
N MET A 1 -35.59 8.55 52.51
CA MET A 1 -35.37 7.75 51.28
C MET A 1 -34.77 6.43 51.70
N THR A 2 -35.40 5.31 51.34
CA THR A 2 -34.93 3.96 51.66
C THR A 2 -33.67 3.63 50.87
N ASP A 3 -32.74 2.85 51.43
CA ASP A 3 -31.48 2.49 50.78
C ASP A 3 -31.68 1.81 49.41
N ASN A 4 -32.82 1.14 49.22
CA ASN A 4 -33.20 0.54 47.94
C ASN A 4 -33.41 1.56 46.81
N ALA A 5 -33.95 2.75 47.13
CA ALA A 5 -34.14 3.82 46.14
C ALA A 5 -32.79 4.47 45.73
N ARG A 6 -31.85 4.57 46.68
CA ARG A 6 -30.48 5.06 46.39
C ARG A 6 -29.72 4.06 45.53
N LEU A 7 -29.86 2.76 45.81
CA LEU A 7 -29.26 1.70 45.02
C LEU A 7 -29.80 1.69 43.58
N GLY A 8 -31.12 1.82 43.39
CA GLY A 8 -31.74 1.91 42.06
C GLY A 8 -31.21 3.10 41.24
N ALA A 9 -31.15 4.29 41.83
CA ALA A 9 -30.62 5.47 41.17
C ALA A 9 -29.13 5.34 40.80
N ALA A 10 -28.32 4.72 41.66
CA ALA A 10 -26.91 4.45 41.38
C ALA A 10 -26.72 3.46 40.22
N ILE A 11 -27.57 2.42 40.15
CA ILE A 11 -27.57 1.45 39.04
C ILE A 11 -27.94 2.14 37.73
N GLU A 12 -29.00 2.96 37.70
CA GLU A 12 -29.41 3.70 36.50
C GLU A 12 -28.31 4.64 36.02
N GLN A 13 -27.66 5.36 36.94
CA GLN A 13 -26.53 6.22 36.61
C GLN A 13 -25.37 5.42 36.01
N HIS A 14 -25.05 4.25 36.58
CA HIS A 14 -23.98 3.40 36.08
C HIS A 14 -24.30 2.83 34.69
N VAL A 15 -25.53 2.33 34.48
CA VAL A 15 -25.99 1.85 33.17
C VAL A 15 -25.96 2.97 32.13
N SER A 16 -26.36 4.18 32.48
CA SER A 16 -26.29 5.34 31.58
C SER A 16 -24.84 5.66 31.18
N LYS A 17 -23.91 5.61 32.14
CA LYS A 17 -22.46 5.77 31.86
C LYS A 17 -21.94 4.68 30.93
N LEU A 18 -22.25 3.40 31.19
CA LEU A 18 -21.85 2.28 30.34
C LEU A 18 -22.39 2.40 28.92
N LYS A 19 -23.64 2.84 28.75
CA LYS A 19 -24.22 3.08 27.41
C LYS A 19 -23.47 4.18 26.66
N ALA A 20 -23.15 5.28 27.34
CA ALA A 20 -22.40 6.38 26.75
C ALA A 20 -20.98 5.94 26.37
N GLU A 21 -20.33 5.13 27.21
CA GLU A 21 -18.99 4.58 26.95
C GLU A 21 -19.01 3.61 25.77
N ASN A 22 -19.97 2.68 25.72
CA ASN A 22 -20.13 1.76 24.60
C ASN A 22 -20.38 2.49 23.27
N ALA A 23 -21.19 3.55 23.28
CA ALA A 23 -21.42 4.37 22.09
C ALA A 23 -20.14 5.07 21.61
N ARG A 24 -19.33 5.59 22.55
CA ARG A 24 -18.03 6.21 22.24
C ARG A 24 -17.04 5.19 21.68
N LEU A 25 -16.96 4.01 22.29
CA LEU A 25 -16.09 2.92 21.82
C LEU A 25 -16.51 2.45 20.43
N GLY A 26 -17.82 2.30 20.18
CA GLY A 26 -18.35 1.96 18.86
C GLY A 26 -17.90 2.97 17.79
N ALA A 27 -18.10 4.27 18.06
CA ALA A 27 -17.69 5.32 17.12
C ALA A 27 -16.16 5.34 16.88
N ALA A 28 -15.36 5.12 17.92
CA ALA A 28 -13.89 5.06 17.79
C ALA A 28 -13.44 3.85 16.96
N ILE A 29 -14.08 2.69 17.16
CA ILE A 29 -13.82 1.48 16.35
C ILE A 29 -14.18 1.71 14.89
N GLU A 30 -15.35 2.29 14.61
CA GLU A 30 -15.76 2.60 13.24
C GLU A 30 -14.78 3.54 12.54
N GLN A 31 -14.33 4.59 13.23
CA GLN A 31 -13.33 5.51 12.73
C GLN A 31 -12.01 4.80 12.43
N HIS A 32 -11.54 3.93 13.34
CA HIS A 32 -10.29 3.21 13.16
C HIS A 32 -10.37 2.20 12.00
N VAL A 33 -11.48 1.45 11.90
CA VAL A 33 -11.74 0.53 10.79
C VAL A 33 -11.79 1.28 9.46
N SER A 34 -12.43 2.44 9.42
CA SER A 34 -12.48 3.29 8.23
C SER A 34 -11.08 3.72 7.79
N LYS A 35 -10.24 4.16 8.73
CA LYS A 35 -8.84 4.53 8.45
C LYS A 35 -8.04 3.35 7.89
N LEU A 36 -8.10 2.18 8.53
CA LEU A 36 -7.41 0.98 8.07
C LEU A 36 -7.87 0.52 6.68
N LYS A 37 -9.17 0.63 6.39
CA LYS A 37 -9.70 0.30 5.06
C LYS A 37 -9.13 1.23 3.98
N ALA A 38 -9.04 2.53 4.27
CA ALA A 38 -8.47 3.50 3.34
C ALA A 38 -6.97 3.25 3.09
N GLU A 39 -6.22 2.95 4.14
CA GLU A 39 -4.79 2.59 4.03
C GLU A 39 -4.60 1.30 3.22
N ASN A 40 -5.40 0.27 3.50
CA ASN A 40 -5.34 -1.00 2.77
C ASN A 40 -5.67 -0.81 1.28
N ALA A 41 -6.72 -0.05 0.96
CA ALA A 41 -7.08 0.24 -0.43
C ALA A 41 -5.93 0.93 -1.19
N LYS A 42 -5.25 1.89 -0.56
CA LYS A 42 -4.08 2.58 -1.13
C LYS A 42 -2.91 1.62 -1.41
N LEU A 43 -2.65 0.68 -0.49
CA LEU A 43 -1.61 -0.33 -0.67
C LEU A 43 -1.98 -1.34 -1.77
N GLN A 44 -3.24 -1.76 -1.84
CA GLN A 44 -3.74 -2.66 -2.89
C GLN A 44 -3.60 -2.03 -4.27
N GLU A 45 -3.98 -0.76 -4.43
CA GLU A 45 -3.82 -0.03 -5.69
C GLU A 45 -2.35 0.01 -6.13
N ALA A 46 -1.44 0.28 -5.20
CA ALA A 46 0.00 0.31 -5.47
C ALA A 46 0.52 -1.07 -5.92
N LEU A 47 0.07 -2.15 -5.28
CA LEU A 47 0.43 -3.51 -5.66
C LEU A 47 -0.08 -3.87 -7.06
N GLU A 48 -1.32 -3.50 -7.40
CA GLU A 48 -1.86 -3.74 -8.74
C GLU A 48 -1.12 -2.96 -9.83
N ARG A 49 -0.71 -1.72 -9.55
CA ARG A 49 0.14 -0.94 -10.45
C ARG A 49 1.50 -1.63 -10.70
N ILE A 50 2.14 -2.13 -9.65
CA ILE A 50 3.41 -2.87 -9.76
C ILE A 50 3.21 -4.18 -10.53
N LYS A 51 2.15 -4.94 -10.23
CA LYS A 51 1.80 -6.17 -10.95
C LYS A 51 1.64 -5.91 -12.45
N THR A 52 0.86 -4.90 -12.81
CA THR A 52 0.65 -4.48 -14.20
C THR A 52 1.98 -4.18 -14.90
N TRP A 53 2.87 -3.44 -14.25
CA TRP A 53 4.21 -3.16 -14.79
C TRP A 53 5.08 -4.42 -14.97
N SER A 54 5.01 -5.36 -14.02
CA SER A 54 5.79 -6.60 -14.08
C SER A 54 5.36 -7.51 -15.24
N GLU A 55 4.10 -7.37 -15.68
CA GLU A 55 3.51 -8.17 -16.76
C GLU A 55 3.63 -7.49 -18.14
N ALA A 56 4.17 -6.26 -18.20
CA ALA A 56 4.19 -5.43 -19.42
C ALA A 56 5.09 -5.99 -20.54
N TYR A 57 6.09 -6.81 -20.20
CA TYR A 57 7.10 -7.30 -21.16
C TYR A 57 7.18 -8.83 -21.20
N PRO A 58 6.13 -9.53 -21.69
CA PRO A 58 6.13 -10.98 -21.75
C PRO A 58 7.08 -11.51 -22.83
N LEU A 59 7.78 -12.61 -22.54
CA LEU A 59 8.74 -13.24 -23.48
C LEU A 59 8.13 -13.68 -24.82
N LYS A 60 6.81 -13.92 -24.84
CA LYS A 60 6.09 -14.26 -26.08
C LYS A 60 6.08 -13.09 -27.07
N ALA A 61 5.95 -11.86 -26.57
CA ALA A 61 5.97 -10.65 -27.39
C ALA A 61 7.39 -10.07 -27.52
N PHE A 62 8.20 -10.20 -26.47
CA PHE A 62 9.56 -9.70 -26.37
C PHE A 62 10.53 -10.87 -26.15
N PRO A 63 10.83 -11.66 -27.19
CA PRO A 63 11.72 -12.80 -27.06
C PRO A 63 13.12 -12.33 -26.65
N LYS A 64 13.83 -13.20 -25.92
CA LYS A 64 15.19 -12.90 -25.46
C LYS A 64 16.12 -12.71 -26.68
N PRO A 65 16.82 -11.57 -26.79
CA PRO A 65 17.76 -11.35 -27.88
C PRO A 65 19.07 -12.13 -27.66
N ASP A 66 19.87 -12.28 -28.73
CA ASP A 66 21.26 -12.70 -28.63
C ASP A 66 22.11 -11.56 -28.05
N LEU A 67 22.40 -11.64 -26.75
CA LEU A 67 23.16 -10.62 -26.04
C LEU A 67 24.64 -10.56 -26.43
N LYS A 68 25.20 -11.65 -26.97
CA LYS A 68 26.59 -11.64 -27.44
C LYS A 68 26.70 -10.80 -28.71
N LYS A 69 25.83 -11.06 -29.68
CA LYS A 69 25.75 -10.27 -30.91
C LYS A 69 25.41 -8.81 -30.61
N ALA A 70 24.50 -8.56 -29.68
CA ALA A 70 24.16 -7.19 -29.27
C ALA A 70 25.38 -6.44 -28.71
N ARG A 71 26.21 -7.09 -27.88
CA ARG A 71 27.46 -6.50 -27.37
C ARG A 71 28.42 -6.13 -28.50
N GLU A 72 28.69 -7.05 -29.43
CA GLU A 72 29.61 -6.81 -30.55
C GLU A 72 29.18 -5.60 -31.40
N VAL A 73 27.89 -5.47 -31.69
CA VAL A 73 27.34 -4.34 -32.47
C VAL A 73 27.46 -3.01 -31.72
N LEU A 74 27.21 -3.01 -30.41
CA LEU A 74 27.29 -1.80 -29.59
C LEU A 74 28.73 -1.32 -29.40
N GLU A 75 29.66 -2.24 -29.18
CA GLU A 75 31.09 -1.93 -29.02
C GLU A 75 31.68 -1.31 -30.30
N ALA A 76 31.24 -1.78 -31.48
CA ALA A 76 31.63 -1.18 -32.76
C ALA A 76 31.17 0.29 -32.92
N ALA A 77 30.26 0.77 -32.08
CA ALA A 77 29.75 2.13 -32.04
C ALA A 77 30.14 2.88 -30.75
N ASP A 78 31.16 2.43 -30.02
CA ASP A 78 31.64 3.00 -28.75
C ASP A 78 30.56 3.05 -27.65
N MET A 79 29.62 2.10 -27.67
CA MET A 79 28.59 1.91 -26.64
C MET A 79 28.77 0.58 -25.91
N THR A 80 28.23 0.45 -24.70
CA THR A 80 28.26 -0.82 -23.95
C THR A 80 26.85 -1.31 -23.63
N LEU A 81 26.65 -2.63 -23.77
CA LEU A 81 25.41 -3.29 -23.36
C LEU A 81 25.11 -3.07 -21.88
N ASP A 82 26.15 -2.97 -21.05
CA ASP A 82 26.03 -2.76 -19.60
C ASP A 82 25.49 -1.36 -19.29
N ALA A 83 25.96 -0.32 -19.98
CA ALA A 83 25.48 1.05 -19.77
C ALA A 83 23.99 1.18 -20.14
N ILE A 84 23.59 0.60 -21.28
CA ILE A 84 22.18 0.58 -21.73
C ILE A 84 21.32 -0.21 -20.74
N SER A 85 21.80 -1.37 -20.29
CA SER A 85 21.08 -2.21 -19.33
C SER A 85 20.91 -1.52 -17.99
N ALA A 86 21.96 -0.87 -17.49
CA ALA A 86 21.91 -0.10 -16.25
C ALA A 86 20.94 1.07 -16.35
N ASP A 87 20.87 1.74 -17.51
CA ASP A 87 19.92 2.82 -17.76
C ASP A 87 18.48 2.35 -17.75
N ALA A 88 18.17 1.31 -18.53
CA ALA A 88 16.85 0.70 -18.53
C ALA A 88 16.41 0.24 -17.13
N MET A 89 17.30 -0.40 -16.37
CA MET A 89 16.98 -0.88 -15.01
C MET A 89 16.78 0.27 -14.03
N ARG A 90 17.53 1.37 -14.13
CA ARG A 90 17.28 2.57 -13.32
C ARG A 90 15.86 3.10 -13.54
N HIS A 91 15.40 3.17 -14.79
CA HIS A 91 14.05 3.63 -15.10
C HIS A 91 12.98 2.72 -14.48
N VAL A 92 13.14 1.39 -14.58
CA VAL A 92 12.21 0.42 -13.98
C VAL A 92 12.15 0.57 -12.45
N ILE A 93 13.31 0.56 -11.79
CA ILE A 93 13.39 0.64 -10.32
C ILE A 93 12.91 1.99 -9.82
N ASN A 94 13.17 3.09 -10.53
CA ASN A 94 12.64 4.41 -10.17
C ASN A 94 11.10 4.45 -10.26
N GLY A 95 10.51 3.81 -11.27
CA GLY A 95 9.05 3.71 -11.36
C GLY A 95 8.44 2.94 -10.19
N VAL A 96 9.02 1.79 -9.82
CA VAL A 96 8.59 1.00 -8.64
C VAL A 96 8.74 1.82 -7.36
N LYS A 97 9.88 2.49 -7.17
CA LYS A 97 10.14 3.38 -6.03
C LYS A 97 9.08 4.47 -5.92
N ASN A 98 8.69 5.09 -7.04
CA ASN A 98 7.68 6.15 -7.04
C ASN A 98 6.32 5.63 -6.60
N ILE A 99 5.87 4.48 -7.12
CA ILE A 99 4.61 3.84 -6.71
C ILE A 99 4.62 3.54 -5.21
N ILE A 100 5.71 2.95 -4.70
CA ILE A 100 5.86 2.65 -3.28
C ILE A 100 5.85 3.92 -2.44
N SER A 101 6.57 4.96 -2.86
CA SER A 101 6.66 6.23 -2.13
C SER A 101 5.30 6.93 -2.07
N GLU A 102 4.51 6.89 -3.15
CA GLU A 102 3.13 7.40 -3.15
C GLU A 102 2.25 6.64 -2.17
N ALA A 103 2.34 5.30 -2.17
CA ALA A 103 1.56 4.41 -1.32
C ALA A 103 1.90 4.56 0.17
N LEU A 104 3.19 4.66 0.50
CA LEU A 104 3.68 4.69 1.88
C LEU A 104 3.74 6.08 2.51
N LYS A 105 3.51 7.16 1.76
CA LYS A 105 3.35 8.50 2.37
C LYS A 105 2.20 8.47 3.38
N GLU A 106 2.55 8.35 4.66
CA GLU A 106 1.72 8.79 5.79
C GLU A 106 1.58 10.32 5.68
N LYS A 107 0.40 10.82 6.05
CA LYS A 107 0.17 12.27 6.19
C LYS A 107 0.96 12.81 7.37
#